data_AF-A0A5E4CGK0-F1
#
_entry.id   AF-A0A5E4CGK0-F1
#
_cell.length_a   1.000
_cell.length_b   1.000
_cell.length_c   1.000
_cell.angle_alpha   90.00
_cell.angle_beta   90.00
_cell.angle_gamma   90.00
#
_symmetry.space_group_name_H-M   'P 1'
#
loop_
_entity.id
_entity.type
_entity.pdbx_description
1 polymer ?
#
loop_
_entity_poly.entity_id
_entity_poly.type
_entity_poly.pdbx_seq_one_letter_code
_entity_poly.pdbx_strand_id
1 'polypeptide(L)'
;MDFILGEIDSWETTDGFINKPGTSKEPKDCRSHLEGQWVTTKRFLLCLRNTQRLLHTCREGWETYCRQTIFLPGLGLAFLYMTVLGFDCITTGYAYTQGIGGFLLSILTALSALSGLMGTILFTWLRGHYGLVTTGVISSWLHVGCLTLCVFSVFAPGSPFDTAVSSLPLSKNSSSSPKLLKDDQVHIYPFERNLNQPILPDRSSIHWTNSTVLFDGQQDLEQPESYVSIILLFSGVILARIGLWSFDLTVTQLLQENIPEAERGAVNGVQCSLNYLMDLIHFILVMLAPQPQQFGMLVFISMLFVTTGHVLYFFYARKCKIENSQVNETIKKGTWTPLS
;
A
#
# COMPACT_ATOMS: atom_id res chain seq x y z
N MET A 1 5.22 -2.87 61.27
CA MET A 1 5.94 -3.15 62.52
C MET A 1 6.48 -1.81 62.97
N ASP A 2 5.80 -1.26 63.96
CA ASP A 2 5.56 0.17 64.09
C ASP A 2 6.32 0.74 65.31
N PHE A 3 5.94 1.93 65.78
CA PHE A 3 6.53 2.81 66.84
C PHE A 3 7.28 4.03 66.27
N ILE A 4 6.80 5.29 66.32
CA ILE A 4 5.74 6.02 67.07
C ILE A 4 6.11 6.47 68.51
N LEU A 5 5.83 7.77 68.80
CA LEU A 5 5.95 8.54 70.06
C LEU A 5 7.37 8.79 70.62
N GLY A 6 7.67 9.90 71.32
CA GLY A 6 6.93 11.14 71.66
C GLY A 6 7.95 12.26 72.02
N GLU A 7 7.73 13.57 71.86
CA GLU A 7 6.75 14.49 72.52
C GLU A 7 7.31 15.13 73.82
N ILE A 8 6.82 16.31 74.24
CA ILE A 8 7.06 17.02 75.54
C ILE A 8 8.48 17.64 75.66
N ASP A 9 8.74 18.91 76.03
CA ASP A 9 7.95 20.16 76.28
C ASP A 9 8.89 21.37 75.90
N SER A 10 8.82 22.66 76.31
CA SER A 10 8.04 23.43 77.28
C SER A 10 7.94 24.94 76.93
N TRP A 11 7.45 25.75 77.87
CA TRP A 11 6.99 27.14 77.77
C TRP A 11 7.99 28.22 78.25
N GLU A 12 7.99 29.38 77.58
CA GLU A 12 8.03 30.76 78.12
C GLU A 12 7.73 31.75 76.96
N THR A 13 7.24 33.01 77.09
CA THR A 13 6.38 33.70 78.08
C THR A 13 5.80 34.98 77.40
N THR A 14 4.79 35.61 78.00
CA THR A 14 4.17 36.93 77.65
C THR A 14 5.16 38.12 77.73
N ASP A 15 4.94 39.32 77.16
CA ASP A 15 3.79 39.95 76.47
C ASP A 15 4.26 41.07 75.51
N GLY A 16 3.42 41.56 74.59
CA GLY A 16 3.79 42.72 73.74
C GLY A 16 2.78 43.17 72.67
N PHE A 17 1.91 44.13 73.00
CA PHE A 17 0.90 44.72 72.10
C PHE A 17 1.52 45.68 71.05
N ILE A 18 1.19 45.50 69.75
CA ILE A 18 0.65 46.52 68.79
C ILE A 18 0.72 46.07 67.30
N ASN A 19 -0.38 46.30 66.58
CA ASN A 19 -0.57 46.34 65.11
C ASN A 19 -0.04 45.22 64.17
N LYS A 20 -0.98 44.41 63.67
CA LYS A 20 -1.12 44.12 62.23
C LYS A 20 -1.85 45.32 61.55
N PRO A 21 -1.80 45.53 60.20
CA PRO A 21 -1.77 44.50 59.16
C PRO A 21 -0.67 44.65 58.08
N GLY A 22 -0.45 43.56 57.33
CA GLY A 22 0.56 43.51 56.27
C GLY A 22 0.68 42.12 55.63
N THR A 23 -0.43 41.50 55.21
CA THR A 23 -0.42 40.22 54.52
C THR A 23 0.10 40.36 53.09
N SER A 24 1.43 40.36 52.94
CA SER A 24 2.09 40.19 51.65
C SER A 24 1.68 38.85 51.05
N LYS A 25 0.74 38.88 50.09
CA LYS A 25 0.33 37.70 49.34
C LYS A 25 1.42 37.37 48.32
N GLU A 26 2.32 36.48 48.68
CA GLU A 26 3.22 35.86 47.70
C GLU A 26 2.37 35.25 46.56
N PRO A 27 2.66 35.57 45.27
CA PRO A 27 1.79 35.20 44.16
C PRO A 27 1.90 33.71 43.81
N LYS A 28 1.20 32.87 44.58
CA LYS A 28 1.10 31.41 44.36
C LYS A 28 0.70 31.06 42.92
N ASP A 29 -0.15 31.89 42.31
CA ASP A 29 -0.65 31.78 40.95
C ASP A 29 0.47 31.85 39.88
N CYS A 30 1.46 32.74 40.08
CA CYS A 30 2.62 32.85 39.20
C CYS A 30 3.53 31.61 39.32
N ARG A 31 3.72 31.09 40.54
CA ARG A 31 4.51 29.87 40.80
C ARG A 31 3.89 28.64 40.14
N SER A 32 2.57 28.44 40.27
CA SER A 32 1.85 27.33 39.63
C SER A 32 1.87 27.40 38.10
N HIS A 33 1.77 28.61 37.53
CA HIS A 33 1.83 28.78 36.07
C HIS A 33 3.24 28.46 35.52
N LEU A 34 4.30 28.89 36.24
CA LEU A 34 5.69 28.56 35.89
C LEU A 34 5.96 27.05 35.98
N GLU A 35 5.51 26.38 37.04
CA GLU A 35 5.65 24.93 37.19
C GLU A 35 4.90 24.17 36.10
N GLY A 36 3.69 24.60 35.74
CA GLY A 36 2.92 24.04 34.61
C GLY A 36 3.67 24.14 33.28
N GLN A 37 4.22 25.31 32.95
CA GLN A 37 5.05 25.48 31.76
C GLN A 37 6.35 24.64 31.81
N TRP A 38 7.01 24.55 32.96
CA TRP A 38 8.26 23.81 33.10
C TRP A 38 8.07 22.28 33.02
N VAL A 39 7.01 21.75 33.63
CA VAL A 39 6.60 20.34 33.50
C VAL A 39 6.25 19.99 32.05
N THR A 40 5.51 20.89 31.37
CA THR A 40 5.16 20.71 29.94
C THR A 40 6.40 20.75 29.05
N THR A 41 7.31 21.70 29.28
CA THR A 41 8.59 21.81 28.55
C THR A 41 9.49 20.60 28.79
N LYS A 42 9.56 20.08 30.02
CA LYS A 42 10.27 18.83 30.32
C LYS A 42 9.64 17.63 29.61
N ARG A 43 8.31 17.49 29.57
CA ARG A 43 7.64 16.43 28.80
C ARG A 43 7.94 16.55 27.30
N PHE A 44 7.93 17.75 26.74
CA PHE A 44 8.29 17.98 25.33
C PHE A 44 9.74 17.60 25.02
N LEU A 45 10.71 18.01 25.85
CA LEU A 45 12.11 17.63 25.69
C LEU A 45 12.35 16.12 25.88
N LEU A 46 11.60 15.47 26.79
CA LEU A 46 11.66 14.01 26.94
C LEU A 46 11.09 13.29 25.72
N CYS A 47 9.98 13.80 25.17
CA CYS A 47 9.38 13.32 23.93
C CYS A 47 10.37 13.45 22.76
N LEU A 48 10.92 14.66 22.53
CA LEU A 48 11.89 14.93 21.47
C LEU A 48 13.13 14.02 21.58
N ARG A 49 13.67 13.81 22.79
CA ARG A 49 14.79 12.90 23.03
C ARG A 49 14.43 11.43 22.77
N ASN A 50 13.20 11.01 23.06
CA ASN A 50 12.72 9.67 22.76
C ASN A 50 12.51 9.49 21.24
N THR A 51 11.92 10.47 20.55
CA THR A 51 11.78 10.47 19.08
C THR A 51 13.15 10.47 18.40
N GLN A 52 14.14 11.21 18.91
CA GLN A 52 15.51 11.19 18.40
C GLN A 52 16.16 9.79 18.54
N ARG A 53 15.90 9.07 19.65
CA ARG A 53 16.33 7.67 19.80
C ARG A 53 15.63 6.73 18.81
N LEU A 54 14.31 6.87 18.65
CA LEU A 54 13.54 6.07 17.69
C LEU A 54 14.01 6.32 16.24
N LEU A 55 14.32 7.56 15.87
CA LEU A 55 14.92 7.91 14.58
C LEU A 55 16.33 7.34 14.41
N HIS A 56 17.12 7.27 15.48
CA HIS A 56 18.45 6.62 15.46
C HIS A 56 18.30 5.12 15.16
N THR A 57 17.47 4.40 15.92
CA THR A 57 17.24 2.96 15.73
C THR A 57 16.57 2.64 14.39
N CYS A 58 15.69 3.53 13.89
CA CYS A 58 15.14 3.42 12.54
C CYS A 58 16.23 3.57 11.46
N ARG A 59 17.14 4.54 11.60
CA ARG A 59 18.28 4.73 10.71
C ARG A 59 19.25 3.53 10.76
N GLU A 60 19.54 3.01 11.94
CA GLU A 60 20.36 1.79 12.11
C GLU A 60 19.74 0.60 11.38
N GLY A 61 18.44 0.35 11.59
CA GLY A 61 17.71 -0.70 10.87
C GLY A 61 17.74 -0.52 9.34
N TRP A 62 17.63 0.72 8.85
CA TRP A 62 17.71 1.01 7.41
C TRP A 62 19.13 0.83 6.84
N GLU A 63 20.17 1.18 7.60
CA GLU A 63 21.55 0.92 7.20
C GLU A 63 21.84 -0.59 7.17
N THR A 64 21.40 -1.35 8.18
CA THR A 64 21.46 -2.81 8.17
C THR A 64 20.72 -3.39 6.96
N TYR A 65 19.49 -2.94 6.68
CA TYR A 65 18.71 -3.38 5.50
C TYR A 65 19.47 -3.16 4.18
N CYS A 66 20.05 -1.96 3.98
CA CYS A 66 20.81 -1.63 2.77
C CYS A 66 22.16 -2.38 2.65
N ARG A 67 22.70 -2.90 3.76
CA ARG A 67 23.91 -3.74 3.76
C ARG A 67 23.63 -5.21 3.38
N GLN A 68 22.39 -5.68 3.49
CA GLN A 68 22.06 -7.09 3.19
C GLN A 68 22.15 -7.42 1.70
N THR A 69 22.66 -8.60 1.35
CA THR A 69 22.75 -9.08 -0.04
C THR A 69 21.39 -9.22 -0.74
N ILE A 70 20.34 -9.42 0.06
CA ILE A 70 18.92 -9.53 -0.32
C ILE A 70 18.19 -8.17 -0.45
N PHE A 71 18.90 -7.04 -0.40
CA PHE A 71 18.31 -5.71 -0.63
C PHE A 71 17.56 -5.61 -1.97
N LEU A 72 18.13 -6.16 -3.05
CA LEU A 72 17.50 -6.17 -4.39
C LEU A 72 16.14 -6.88 -4.44
N PRO A 73 15.98 -8.14 -4.00
CA PRO A 73 14.69 -8.82 -4.03
C PRO A 73 13.67 -8.20 -3.06
N GLY A 74 14.11 -7.67 -1.90
CA GLY A 74 13.24 -6.94 -0.98
C GLY A 74 12.69 -5.64 -1.56
N LEU A 75 13.54 -4.81 -2.17
CA LEU A 75 13.13 -3.62 -2.91
C LEU A 75 12.25 -3.99 -4.12
N GLY A 76 12.57 -5.10 -4.79
CA GLY A 76 11.79 -5.63 -5.91
C GLY A 76 10.36 -5.99 -5.51
N LEU A 77 10.18 -6.67 -4.37
CA LEU A 77 8.85 -6.98 -3.81
C LEU A 77 8.06 -5.71 -3.48
N ALA A 78 8.68 -4.68 -2.90
CA ALA A 78 7.98 -3.43 -2.61
C ALA A 78 7.45 -2.74 -3.88
N PHE A 79 8.17 -2.81 -5.01
CA PHE A 79 7.64 -2.33 -6.30
C PHE A 79 6.48 -3.15 -6.86
N LEU A 80 6.22 -4.38 -6.36
CA LEU A 80 4.98 -5.10 -6.65
C LEU A 80 3.80 -4.61 -5.80
N TYR A 81 4.03 -4.08 -4.58
CA TYR A 81 2.97 -3.41 -3.78
C TYR A 81 2.48 -2.09 -4.41
N MET A 82 3.28 -1.49 -5.30
CA MET A 82 2.89 -0.32 -6.10
C MET A 82 1.88 -0.63 -7.22
N THR A 83 1.42 -1.89 -7.35
CA THR A 83 0.56 -2.32 -8.46
C THR A 83 -0.89 -1.87 -8.28
N VAL A 84 -1.43 -1.15 -9.28
CA VAL A 84 -2.87 -0.87 -9.40
C VAL A 84 -3.62 -2.09 -9.98
N LEU A 85 -2.89 -2.99 -10.63
CA LEU A 85 -3.42 -4.21 -11.28
C LEU A 85 -3.68 -5.36 -10.30
N GLY A 86 -4.35 -5.07 -9.19
CA GLY A 86 -4.83 -6.07 -8.24
C GLY A 86 -6.36 -6.14 -8.18
N PHE A 87 -6.88 -7.16 -7.49
CA PHE A 87 -8.32 -7.29 -7.23
C PHE A 87 -8.66 -6.52 -5.96
N ASP A 88 -8.70 -5.20 -6.09
CA ASP A 88 -8.81 -4.25 -4.98
C ASP A 88 -9.94 -3.23 -5.27
N CYS A 89 -10.16 -2.28 -4.37
CA CYS A 89 -11.29 -1.34 -4.44
C CYS A 89 -11.31 -0.48 -5.72
N ILE A 90 -10.15 -0.23 -6.34
CA ILE A 90 -10.02 0.62 -7.54
C ILE A 90 -10.45 -0.14 -8.81
N THR A 91 -9.89 -1.31 -9.05
CA THR A 91 -10.32 -2.23 -10.13
C THR A 91 -11.79 -2.65 -9.96
N THR A 92 -12.24 -2.79 -8.71
CA THR A 92 -13.66 -3.02 -8.36
C THR A 92 -14.55 -1.82 -8.69
N GLY A 93 -14.12 -0.59 -8.37
CA GLY A 93 -14.84 0.63 -8.73
C GLY A 93 -14.95 0.79 -10.25
N TYR A 94 -13.86 0.51 -10.98
CA TYR A 94 -13.84 0.47 -12.43
C TYR A 94 -14.85 -0.55 -12.99
N ALA A 95 -14.91 -1.77 -12.45
CA ALA A 95 -15.93 -2.77 -12.80
C ALA A 95 -17.37 -2.22 -12.67
N TYR A 96 -17.69 -1.55 -11.57
CA TYR A 96 -19.01 -0.94 -11.40
C TYR A 96 -19.29 0.19 -12.39
N THR A 97 -18.30 1.04 -12.72
CA THR A 97 -18.48 2.08 -13.77
C THR A 97 -18.62 1.50 -15.18
N GLN A 98 -18.21 0.24 -15.40
CA GLN A 98 -18.42 -0.52 -16.63
C GLN A 98 -19.70 -1.38 -16.59
N GLY A 99 -20.59 -1.16 -15.62
CA GLY A 99 -21.89 -1.85 -15.53
C GLY A 99 -21.83 -3.30 -15.05
N ILE A 100 -20.73 -3.77 -14.45
CA ILE A 100 -20.65 -5.13 -13.93
C ILE A 100 -21.55 -5.27 -12.69
N GLY A 101 -22.54 -6.15 -12.76
CA GLY A 101 -23.40 -6.49 -11.62
C GLY A 101 -22.63 -7.16 -10.48
N GLY A 102 -22.96 -6.79 -9.24
CA GLY A 102 -22.23 -7.21 -8.03
C GLY A 102 -22.15 -8.73 -7.80
N PHE A 103 -23.07 -9.51 -8.37
CA PHE A 103 -23.01 -10.98 -8.38
C PHE A 103 -21.81 -11.51 -9.19
N LEU A 104 -21.60 -10.99 -10.41
CA LEU A 104 -20.46 -11.40 -11.25
C LEU A 104 -19.14 -10.95 -10.60
N LEU A 105 -19.09 -9.73 -10.06
CA LEU A 105 -17.95 -9.28 -9.25
C LEU A 105 -17.65 -10.25 -8.10
N SER A 106 -18.67 -10.71 -7.37
CA SER A 106 -18.49 -11.65 -6.24
C SER A 106 -17.90 -13.00 -6.68
N ILE A 107 -18.27 -13.51 -7.87
CA ILE A 107 -17.65 -14.69 -8.48
C ILE A 107 -16.18 -14.40 -8.83
N LEU A 108 -15.88 -13.25 -9.43
CA LEU A 108 -14.50 -12.84 -9.75
C LEU A 108 -13.63 -12.70 -8.49
N THR A 109 -14.19 -12.21 -7.37
CA THR A 109 -13.53 -12.19 -6.06
C THR A 109 -13.18 -13.60 -5.59
N ALA A 110 -14.13 -14.54 -5.65
CA ALA A 110 -13.91 -15.92 -5.24
C ALA A 110 -12.85 -16.63 -6.10
N LEU A 111 -12.85 -16.38 -7.41
CA LEU A 111 -11.81 -16.85 -8.33
C LEU A 111 -10.43 -16.23 -8.02
N SER A 112 -10.36 -14.93 -7.69
CA SER A 112 -9.13 -14.26 -7.24
C SER A 112 -8.60 -14.82 -5.90
N ALA A 113 -9.46 -15.31 -5.03
CA ALA A 113 -9.05 -15.95 -3.77
C ALA A 113 -8.51 -17.36 -4.03
N LEU A 114 -9.20 -18.14 -4.87
CA LEU A 114 -8.76 -19.47 -5.28
C LEU A 114 -7.43 -19.44 -6.04
N SER A 115 -7.20 -18.45 -6.90
CA SER A 115 -5.93 -18.29 -7.62
C SER A 115 -4.78 -17.83 -6.71
N GLY A 116 -5.05 -17.03 -5.68
CA GLY A 116 -4.08 -16.77 -4.59
C GLY A 116 -3.65 -18.05 -3.88
N LEU A 117 -4.61 -18.91 -3.50
CA LEU A 117 -4.33 -20.22 -2.90
C LEU A 117 -3.56 -21.15 -3.86
N MET A 118 -3.89 -21.14 -5.16
CA MET A 118 -3.14 -21.86 -6.19
C MET A 118 -1.66 -21.42 -6.24
N GLY A 119 -1.37 -20.14 -5.99
CA GLY A 119 -0.01 -19.60 -5.90
C GLY A 119 0.83 -20.19 -4.75
N THR A 120 0.20 -20.53 -3.62
CA THR A 120 0.91 -21.14 -2.47
C THR A 120 1.21 -22.63 -2.69
N ILE A 121 0.31 -23.33 -3.39
CA ILE A 121 0.53 -24.71 -3.85
C ILE A 121 1.63 -24.73 -4.91
N LEU A 122 1.59 -23.81 -5.88
CA LEU A 122 2.63 -23.65 -6.90
C LEU A 122 4.00 -23.36 -6.26
N PHE A 123 4.04 -22.48 -5.24
CA PHE A 123 5.27 -22.19 -4.50
C PHE A 123 5.89 -23.42 -3.83
N THR A 124 5.10 -24.21 -3.10
CA THR A 124 5.63 -25.39 -2.39
C THR A 124 6.13 -26.45 -3.37
N TRP A 125 5.43 -26.66 -4.49
CA TRP A 125 5.87 -27.55 -5.57
C TRP A 125 7.16 -27.07 -6.25
N LEU A 126 7.24 -25.80 -6.65
CA LEU A 126 8.42 -25.23 -7.30
C LEU A 126 9.65 -25.23 -6.38
N ARG A 127 9.48 -24.87 -5.09
CA ARG A 127 10.57 -24.91 -4.09
C ARG A 127 11.16 -26.30 -3.97
N GLY A 128 10.31 -27.33 -3.94
CA GLY A 128 10.72 -28.74 -3.82
C GLY A 128 11.50 -29.28 -5.03
N HIS A 129 11.16 -28.85 -6.25
CA HIS A 129 11.79 -29.34 -7.48
C HIS A 129 12.96 -28.49 -8.01
N TYR A 130 12.91 -27.17 -7.87
CA TYR A 130 13.84 -26.25 -8.55
C TYR A 130 14.64 -25.34 -7.58
N GLY A 131 14.34 -25.38 -6.29
CA GLY A 131 14.95 -24.51 -5.28
C GLY A 131 14.44 -23.06 -5.31
N LEU A 132 14.76 -22.31 -4.26
CA LEU A 132 14.09 -21.03 -3.96
C LEU A 132 14.33 -19.94 -5.01
N VAL A 133 15.59 -19.70 -5.41
CA VAL A 133 15.93 -18.64 -6.38
C VAL A 133 15.33 -18.91 -7.76
N THR A 134 15.30 -20.17 -8.19
CA THR A 134 14.66 -20.58 -9.45
C THR A 134 13.14 -20.42 -9.38
N THR A 135 12.53 -20.75 -8.25
CA THR A 135 11.09 -20.57 -7.99
C THR A 135 10.67 -19.12 -8.22
N GLY A 136 11.44 -18.16 -7.68
CA GLY A 136 11.17 -16.72 -7.86
C GLY A 136 11.32 -16.24 -9.30
N VAL A 137 12.24 -16.81 -10.08
CA VAL A 137 12.35 -16.52 -11.52
C VAL A 137 11.15 -17.08 -12.29
N ILE A 138 10.70 -18.29 -11.98
CA ILE A 138 9.53 -18.92 -12.62
C ILE A 138 8.25 -18.14 -12.29
N SER A 139 8.02 -17.80 -11.03
CA SER A 139 6.87 -17.00 -10.61
C SER A 139 6.92 -15.56 -11.14
N SER A 140 8.11 -14.98 -11.32
CA SER A 140 8.28 -13.69 -12.03
C SER A 140 7.80 -13.76 -13.48
N TRP A 141 8.22 -14.77 -14.25
CA TRP A 141 7.78 -14.93 -15.64
C TRP A 141 6.28 -15.20 -15.74
N LEU A 142 5.72 -15.99 -14.83
CA LEU A 142 4.28 -16.21 -14.74
C LEU A 142 3.54 -14.90 -14.44
N HIS A 143 3.95 -14.15 -13.42
CA HIS A 143 3.29 -12.91 -13.01
C HIS A 143 3.30 -11.84 -14.12
N VAL A 144 4.48 -11.56 -14.70
CA VAL A 144 4.60 -10.62 -15.82
C VAL A 144 3.78 -11.10 -17.03
N GLY A 145 3.84 -12.40 -17.35
CA GLY A 145 3.06 -13.00 -18.43
C GLY A 145 1.55 -12.77 -18.28
N CYS A 146 1.00 -13.04 -17.10
CA CYS A 146 -0.42 -12.79 -16.79
C CYS A 146 -0.79 -11.32 -16.95
N LEU A 147 0.05 -10.39 -16.46
CA LEU A 147 -0.21 -8.95 -16.56
C LEU A 147 -0.07 -8.39 -17.99
N THR A 148 0.59 -9.09 -18.92
CA THR A 148 0.52 -8.69 -20.35
C THR A 148 -0.91 -8.77 -20.88
N LEU A 149 -1.76 -9.65 -20.36
CA LEU A 149 -3.19 -9.70 -20.71
C LEU A 149 -3.92 -8.42 -20.28
N CYS A 150 -3.55 -7.85 -19.13
CA CYS A 150 -4.06 -6.55 -18.68
C CYS A 150 -3.60 -5.40 -19.59
N VAL A 151 -2.40 -5.48 -20.19
CA VAL A 151 -1.95 -4.52 -21.20
C VAL A 151 -2.76 -4.69 -22.49
N PHE A 152 -2.95 -5.92 -22.97
CA PHE A 152 -3.77 -6.19 -24.15
C PHE A 152 -5.25 -5.78 -23.97
N SER A 153 -5.81 -5.83 -22.75
CA SER A 153 -7.16 -5.31 -22.50
C SER A 153 -7.32 -3.81 -22.72
N VAL A 154 -6.27 -3.00 -22.53
CA VAL A 154 -6.35 -1.54 -22.78
C VAL A 154 -6.49 -1.24 -24.28
N PHE A 155 -5.93 -2.10 -25.14
CA PHE A 155 -6.02 -2.00 -26.60
C PHE A 155 -7.22 -2.75 -27.21
N ALA A 156 -8.01 -3.47 -26.40
CA ALA A 156 -9.16 -4.24 -26.88
C ALA A 156 -10.39 -3.35 -27.14
N PRO A 157 -11.24 -3.68 -28.14
CA PRO A 157 -12.49 -2.94 -28.36
C PRO A 157 -13.39 -3.01 -27.12
N GLY A 158 -14.04 -1.90 -26.79
CA GLY A 158 -14.77 -1.70 -25.53
C GLY A 158 -13.94 -1.12 -24.39
N SER A 159 -12.64 -0.88 -24.59
CA SER A 159 -11.80 -0.11 -23.66
C SER A 159 -12.21 1.39 -23.68
N PRO A 160 -12.44 2.06 -22.53
CA PRO A 160 -12.73 3.49 -22.46
C PRO A 160 -11.47 4.37 -22.57
N PHE A 161 -10.34 3.80 -23.03
CA PHE A 161 -9.06 4.48 -23.18
C PHE A 161 -8.89 5.04 -24.59
N ASP A 162 -9.13 6.34 -24.75
CA ASP A 162 -8.84 7.07 -25.99
C ASP A 162 -7.33 7.14 -26.25
N THR A 163 -6.84 6.30 -27.17
CA THR A 163 -5.44 6.31 -27.63
C THR A 163 -5.03 7.65 -28.26
N ALA A 164 -5.99 8.48 -28.65
CA ALA A 164 -5.78 9.86 -29.12
C ALA A 164 -5.15 10.79 -28.05
N VAL A 165 -5.28 10.49 -26.75
CA VAL A 165 -4.66 11.29 -25.69
C VAL A 165 -3.14 11.06 -25.60
N SER A 166 -2.65 9.89 -26.02
CA SER A 166 -1.21 9.59 -26.04
C SER A 166 -0.46 10.32 -27.17
N SER A 167 -1.15 10.77 -28.22
CA SER A 167 -0.60 11.70 -29.22
C SER A 167 -0.59 13.13 -28.67
N LEU A 168 0.43 13.47 -27.88
CA LEU A 168 0.76 14.85 -27.51
C LEU A 168 0.76 15.75 -28.77
N PRO A 169 0.09 16.93 -28.74
CA PRO A 169 -0.02 17.81 -29.91
C PRO A 169 1.27 18.62 -30.15
N LEU A 170 2.38 17.93 -30.42
CA LEU A 170 3.67 18.53 -30.79
C LEU A 170 3.76 18.76 -32.30
N SER A 171 2.84 19.53 -32.86
CA SER A 171 2.98 20.11 -34.20
C SER A 171 2.54 21.57 -34.20
N LYS A 172 3.37 22.43 -34.80
CA LYS A 172 3.25 23.89 -34.74
C LYS A 172 2.61 24.39 -36.03
N ASN A 173 1.55 25.20 -35.89
CA ASN A 173 0.96 26.14 -36.85
C ASN A 173 1.08 25.84 -38.37
N SER A 174 -0.06 25.76 -39.08
CA SER A 174 -0.52 26.90 -39.92
C SER A 174 -1.90 26.72 -40.58
N SER A 175 -2.71 27.80 -40.51
CA SER A 175 -3.71 28.31 -41.50
C SER A 175 -4.98 27.53 -41.94
N SER A 176 -6.09 28.30 -41.97
CA SER A 176 -7.27 28.26 -42.88
C SER A 176 -8.35 27.15 -42.78
N SER A 177 -9.24 27.36 -41.81
CA SER A 177 -10.73 27.45 -41.88
C SER A 177 -11.46 27.58 -43.26
N PRO A 178 -12.83 27.53 -43.34
CA PRO A 178 -13.84 26.89 -42.46
C PRO A 178 -15.01 26.15 -43.19
N LYS A 179 -15.77 25.30 -42.45
CA LYS A 179 -17.18 24.83 -42.64
C LYS A 179 -17.47 23.70 -41.62
N LEU A 180 -18.68 23.41 -41.12
CA LEU A 180 -19.94 24.16 -40.95
C LEU A 180 -20.83 23.35 -39.96
N LEU A 181 -21.36 24.00 -38.90
CA LEU A 181 -22.44 23.54 -37.99
C LEU A 181 -22.52 22.05 -37.57
N LYS A 182 -22.30 21.79 -36.27
CA LYS A 182 -23.37 21.19 -35.44
C LYS A 182 -23.30 21.65 -33.98
N ASP A 183 -24.49 21.85 -33.42
CA ASP A 183 -24.86 22.49 -32.15
C ASP A 183 -24.04 22.12 -30.90
N ASP A 184 -23.81 23.10 -30.02
CA ASP A 184 -23.43 22.89 -28.61
C ASP A 184 -24.65 22.42 -27.80
N GLN A 185 -24.52 21.34 -27.02
CA GLN A 185 -25.39 21.10 -25.87
C GLN A 185 -24.59 20.81 -24.61
N VAL A 186 -24.36 21.87 -23.83
CA VAL A 186 -23.93 21.76 -22.43
C VAL A 186 -25.11 21.26 -21.60
N HIS A 187 -25.12 19.97 -21.25
CA HIS A 187 -26.10 19.42 -20.31
C HIS A 187 -25.81 19.89 -18.87
N ILE A 188 -26.34 21.06 -18.53
CA ILE A 188 -26.53 21.49 -17.14
C ILE A 188 -27.69 20.69 -16.55
N TYR A 189 -27.45 19.95 -15.47
CA TYR A 189 -28.53 19.33 -14.68
C TYR A 189 -29.34 20.40 -13.93
N PRO A 190 -30.65 20.58 -14.19
CA PRO A 190 -31.49 21.44 -13.37
C PRO A 190 -31.83 20.73 -12.05
N PHE A 191 -31.37 21.27 -10.92
CA PHE A 191 -31.75 20.79 -9.59
C PHE A 191 -33.16 21.29 -9.22
N GLU A 192 -34.19 20.64 -9.79
CA GLU A 192 -35.59 20.88 -9.48
C GLU A 192 -35.94 20.40 -8.06
N ARG A 193 -36.01 21.33 -7.11
CA ARG A 193 -36.31 21.03 -5.69
C ARG A 193 -37.82 21.07 -5.44
N ASN A 194 -38.48 19.93 -5.66
CA ASN A 194 -39.92 19.82 -5.36
C ASN A 194 -40.21 20.13 -3.88
N LEU A 195 -41.08 21.12 -3.63
CA LEU A 195 -41.22 21.78 -2.33
C LEU A 195 -42.39 21.26 -1.46
N ASN A 196 -42.87 20.03 -1.73
CA ASN A 196 -44.14 19.50 -1.17
C ASN A 196 -43.96 18.21 -0.34
N GLN A 197 -43.06 18.20 0.65
CA GLN A 197 -43.04 17.16 1.70
C GLN A 197 -42.98 17.76 3.12
N PRO A 198 -43.79 17.27 4.07
CA PRO A 198 -43.87 17.84 5.42
C PRO A 198 -42.70 17.43 6.31
N ILE A 199 -42.38 18.28 7.28
CA ILE A 199 -41.24 18.13 8.18
C ILE A 199 -41.63 17.29 9.39
N LEU A 200 -41.07 16.07 9.52
CA LEU A 200 -40.91 15.40 10.82
C LEU A 200 -39.81 14.33 10.75
N PRO A 201 -38.74 14.41 11.57
CA PRO A 201 -37.75 13.36 11.66
C PRO A 201 -38.21 12.25 12.62
N ASP A 202 -38.24 11.00 12.15
CA ASP A 202 -38.29 9.83 13.03
C ASP A 202 -37.16 8.83 12.69
N ARG A 203 -36.85 7.96 13.65
CA ARG A 203 -35.49 7.47 13.93
C ARG A 203 -35.44 5.94 13.96
N SER A 204 -35.46 5.31 12.79
CA SER A 204 -35.25 3.86 12.65
C SER A 204 -34.22 3.50 11.57
N SER A 205 -33.00 3.31 12.06
CA SER A 205 -31.92 2.45 11.54
C SER A 205 -32.17 1.60 10.27
N ILE A 206 -31.25 1.75 9.31
CA ILE A 206 -30.54 0.63 8.63
C ILE A 206 -31.45 -0.30 7.77
N HIS A 207 -31.63 0.05 6.49
CA HIS A 207 -32.39 -0.74 5.49
C HIS A 207 -31.51 -1.51 4.47
N TRP A 208 -30.23 -1.80 4.74
CA TRP A 208 -29.36 -2.45 3.73
C TRP A 208 -29.59 -3.97 3.56
N THR A 209 -30.47 -4.57 4.34
CA THR A 209 -30.70 -6.04 4.37
C THR A 209 -31.97 -6.51 3.68
N ASN A 210 -32.95 -5.63 3.40
CA ASN A 210 -34.17 -5.99 2.67
C ASN A 210 -34.06 -5.65 1.17
N SER A 211 -33.02 -6.22 0.55
CA SER A 211 -32.79 -6.15 -0.90
C SER A 211 -32.75 -7.54 -1.55
N THR A 212 -33.45 -8.50 -0.97
CA THR A 212 -33.97 -9.68 -1.69
C THR A 212 -35.22 -9.31 -2.47
N VAL A 213 -35.22 -8.14 -3.11
CA VAL A 213 -36.23 -7.79 -4.11
C VAL A 213 -35.97 -8.68 -5.32
N LEU A 214 -36.96 -9.50 -5.63
CA LEU A 214 -36.90 -10.48 -6.71
C LEU A 214 -36.61 -9.76 -8.03
N PHE A 215 -35.57 -10.19 -8.75
CA PHE A 215 -35.09 -9.57 -9.99
C PHE A 215 -36.01 -9.92 -11.18
N ASP A 216 -37.27 -9.51 -11.09
CA ASP A 216 -38.25 -9.52 -12.17
C ASP A 216 -38.71 -8.06 -12.38
N GLY A 217 -38.13 -7.44 -13.40
CA GLY A 217 -38.08 -5.98 -13.52
C GLY A 217 -37.04 -5.59 -14.56
N GLN A 218 -37.46 -5.60 -15.82
CA GLN A 218 -36.65 -5.34 -17.01
C GLN A 218 -35.66 -4.19 -16.82
N GLN A 219 -34.37 -4.52 -16.67
CA GLN A 219 -33.30 -3.55 -16.88
C GLN A 219 -32.95 -3.52 -18.36
N ASP A 220 -33.54 -2.57 -19.08
CA ASP A 220 -33.01 -2.07 -20.35
C ASP A 220 -31.68 -1.33 -20.07
N LEU A 221 -30.65 -2.09 -19.72
CA LEU A 221 -29.27 -1.65 -19.68
C LEU A 221 -28.81 -1.45 -21.14
N GLU A 222 -28.31 -0.26 -21.46
CA GLU A 222 -27.52 -0.08 -22.67
C GLU A 222 -26.33 -1.05 -22.61
N GLN A 223 -26.36 -2.09 -23.44
CA GLN A 223 -25.32 -3.10 -23.45
C GLN A 223 -24.03 -2.49 -24.03
N PRO A 224 -22.89 -2.53 -23.33
CA PRO A 224 -21.64 -2.09 -23.92
C PRO A 224 -21.28 -2.99 -25.11
N GLU A 225 -21.03 -2.38 -26.26
CA GLU A 225 -20.73 -3.01 -27.56
C GLU A 225 -19.61 -4.08 -27.53
N SER A 226 -18.78 -4.11 -26.48
CA SER A 226 -17.81 -5.18 -26.25
C SER A 226 -17.41 -5.32 -24.78
N TYR A 227 -17.66 -6.48 -24.18
CA TYR A 227 -17.11 -6.89 -22.88
C TYR A 227 -15.65 -7.41 -22.96
N VAL A 228 -15.03 -7.45 -24.15
CA VAL A 228 -13.74 -8.14 -24.38
C VAL A 228 -12.60 -7.53 -23.55
N SER A 229 -12.51 -6.19 -23.50
CA SER A 229 -11.53 -5.49 -22.65
C SER A 229 -11.67 -5.89 -21.18
N ILE A 230 -12.88 -5.84 -20.65
CA ILE A 230 -13.21 -6.16 -19.25
C ILE A 230 -12.85 -7.61 -18.90
N ILE A 231 -13.22 -8.57 -19.76
CA ILE A 231 -12.94 -9.99 -19.54
C ILE A 231 -11.42 -10.27 -19.55
N LEU A 232 -10.68 -9.67 -20.48
CA LEU A 232 -9.22 -9.79 -20.54
C LEU A 232 -8.53 -9.18 -19.30
N LEU A 233 -9.00 -8.01 -18.83
CA LEU A 233 -8.48 -7.34 -17.63
C LEU A 233 -8.65 -8.23 -16.40
N PHE A 234 -9.88 -8.70 -16.13
CA PHE A 234 -10.16 -9.53 -14.96
C PHE A 234 -9.51 -10.92 -15.05
N SER A 235 -9.45 -11.52 -16.24
CA SER A 235 -8.70 -12.78 -16.44
C SER A 235 -7.21 -12.60 -16.12
N GLY A 236 -6.59 -11.53 -16.62
CA GLY A 236 -5.20 -11.19 -16.33
C GLY A 236 -4.93 -10.97 -14.84
N VAL A 237 -5.76 -10.17 -14.16
CA VAL A 237 -5.61 -9.90 -12.70
C VAL A 237 -5.82 -11.17 -11.87
N ILE A 238 -6.83 -11.99 -12.17
CA ILE A 238 -7.08 -13.26 -11.45
C ILE A 238 -5.93 -14.24 -11.66
N LEU A 239 -5.39 -14.37 -12.87
CA LEU A 239 -4.27 -15.28 -13.16
C LEU A 239 -2.94 -14.75 -12.59
N ALA A 240 -2.76 -13.42 -12.56
CA ALA A 240 -1.59 -12.76 -11.98
C ALA A 240 -1.43 -13.05 -10.48
N ARG A 241 -2.52 -13.17 -9.71
CA ARG A 241 -2.49 -13.57 -8.29
C ARG A 241 -1.70 -14.88 -8.05
N ILE A 242 -1.72 -15.85 -8.97
CA ILE A 242 -0.96 -17.11 -8.84
C ILE A 242 0.55 -16.82 -8.82
N GLY A 243 1.03 -16.03 -9.78
CA GLY A 243 2.43 -15.62 -9.87
C GLY A 243 2.84 -14.71 -8.72
N LEU A 244 1.99 -13.73 -8.37
CA LEU A 244 2.21 -12.78 -7.28
C LEU A 244 2.39 -13.48 -5.92
N TRP A 245 1.46 -14.35 -5.51
CA TRP A 245 1.57 -15.06 -4.23
C TRP A 245 2.76 -16.03 -4.21
N SER A 246 3.08 -16.67 -5.34
CA SER A 246 4.25 -17.56 -5.44
C SER A 246 5.57 -16.78 -5.36
N PHE A 247 5.62 -15.56 -5.89
CA PHE A 247 6.77 -14.66 -5.82
C PHE A 247 6.93 -14.02 -4.42
N ASP A 248 5.84 -13.56 -3.81
CA ASP A 248 5.84 -12.98 -2.46
C ASP A 248 6.34 -14.00 -1.42
N LEU A 249 5.82 -15.23 -1.43
CA LEU A 249 6.32 -16.32 -0.59
C LEU A 249 7.80 -16.61 -0.85
N THR A 250 8.25 -16.52 -2.11
CA THR A 250 9.67 -16.68 -2.45
C THR A 250 10.53 -15.61 -1.80
N VAL A 251 10.18 -14.33 -1.93
CA VAL A 251 10.97 -13.22 -1.36
C VAL A 251 10.89 -13.22 0.17
N THR A 252 9.70 -13.42 0.74
CA THR A 252 9.50 -13.52 2.19
C THR A 252 10.36 -14.63 2.82
N GLN A 253 10.39 -15.82 2.21
CA GLN A 253 11.24 -16.91 2.70
C GLN A 253 12.72 -16.65 2.44
N LEU A 254 13.08 -16.01 1.33
CA LEU A 254 14.46 -15.61 1.03
C LEU A 254 15.00 -14.64 2.10
N LEU A 255 14.18 -13.69 2.55
CA LEU A 255 14.47 -12.85 3.71
C LEU A 255 14.69 -13.72 4.96
N GLN A 256 13.75 -14.59 5.31
CA GLN A 256 13.84 -15.43 6.51
C GLN A 256 15.09 -16.33 6.56
N GLU A 257 15.47 -16.94 5.42
CA GLU A 257 16.61 -17.86 5.30
C GLU A 257 17.98 -17.14 5.23
N ASN A 258 18.06 -15.91 4.73
CA ASN A 258 19.34 -15.20 4.54
C ASN A 258 19.69 -14.21 5.68
N ILE A 259 18.73 -13.73 6.47
CA ILE A 259 19.00 -12.75 7.54
C ILE A 259 19.30 -13.47 8.87
N PRO A 260 20.40 -13.13 9.58
CA PRO A 260 20.67 -13.65 10.93
C PRO A 260 19.59 -13.22 11.93
N GLU A 261 19.30 -14.09 12.90
CA GLU A 261 18.10 -13.97 13.73
C GLU A 261 18.04 -12.69 14.57
N ALA A 262 19.21 -12.18 15.00
CA ALA A 262 19.35 -10.93 15.73
C ALA A 262 18.93 -9.68 14.93
N GLU A 263 19.07 -9.70 13.61
CA GLU A 263 18.74 -8.58 12.72
C GLU A 263 17.40 -8.77 11.99
N ARG A 264 16.90 -10.02 11.91
CA ARG A 264 15.68 -10.41 11.19
C ARG A 264 14.47 -9.55 11.55
N GLY A 265 14.29 -9.19 12.83
CA GLY A 265 13.22 -8.32 13.28
C GLY A 265 13.31 -6.87 12.74
N ALA A 266 14.52 -6.29 12.73
CA ALA A 266 14.74 -4.94 12.22
C ALA A 266 14.61 -4.88 10.70
N VAL A 267 15.22 -5.83 9.98
CA VAL A 267 15.16 -5.94 8.51
C VAL A 267 13.72 -6.19 8.05
N ASN A 268 12.95 -7.04 8.74
CA ASN A 268 11.53 -7.24 8.42
C ASN A 268 10.69 -5.99 8.71
N GLY A 269 10.97 -5.26 9.79
CA GLY A 269 10.32 -3.98 10.08
C GLY A 269 10.55 -2.93 8.98
N VAL A 270 11.77 -2.88 8.42
CA VAL A 270 12.10 -2.05 7.26
C VAL A 270 11.41 -2.54 5.99
N GLN A 271 11.38 -3.85 5.72
CA GLN A 271 10.65 -4.39 4.56
C GLN A 271 9.16 -4.03 4.61
N CYS A 272 8.51 -4.16 5.77
CA CYS A 272 7.11 -3.78 5.95
C CYS A 272 6.90 -2.27 5.71
N SER A 273 7.77 -1.39 6.22
CA SER A 273 7.64 0.06 5.98
C SER A 273 7.90 0.44 4.52
N LEU A 274 8.76 -0.28 3.80
CA LEU A 274 9.01 -0.09 2.37
C LEU A 274 7.82 -0.56 1.51
N ASN A 275 7.19 -1.69 1.87
CA ASN A 275 5.95 -2.16 1.23
C ASN A 275 4.80 -1.15 1.46
N TYR A 276 4.57 -0.70 2.70
CA TYR A 276 3.53 0.30 3.00
C TYR A 276 3.81 1.68 2.37
N LEU A 277 5.08 2.05 2.17
CA LEU A 277 5.42 3.27 1.45
C LEU A 277 4.99 3.18 -0.03
N MET A 278 5.20 2.04 -0.67
CA MET A 278 4.78 1.83 -2.07
C MET A 278 3.26 1.74 -2.21
N ASP A 279 2.58 1.07 -1.28
CA ASP A 279 1.12 1.03 -1.18
C ASP A 279 0.51 2.46 -0.99
N LEU A 280 1.13 3.30 -0.15
CA LEU A 280 0.75 4.71 -0.01
C LEU A 280 0.93 5.50 -1.31
N ILE A 281 2.01 5.27 -2.06
CA ILE A 281 2.24 5.96 -3.35
C ILE A 281 1.24 5.46 -4.41
N HIS A 282 0.80 4.19 -4.36
CA HIS A 282 -0.30 3.66 -5.18
C HIS A 282 -1.61 4.42 -4.88
N PHE A 283 -2.01 4.56 -3.60
CA PHE A 283 -3.21 5.35 -3.25
C PHE A 283 -3.09 6.82 -3.69
N ILE A 284 -1.92 7.45 -3.58
CA ILE A 284 -1.68 8.82 -4.08
C ILE A 284 -1.82 8.89 -5.61
N LEU A 285 -1.23 7.94 -6.34
CA LEU A 285 -1.31 7.86 -7.80
C LEU A 285 -2.76 7.73 -8.29
N VAL A 286 -3.59 6.96 -7.59
CA VAL A 286 -5.03 6.83 -7.89
C VAL A 286 -5.80 8.10 -7.54
N MET A 287 -5.51 8.75 -6.41
CA MET A 287 -6.13 10.04 -6.05
C MET A 287 -5.79 11.16 -7.05
N LEU A 288 -4.64 11.10 -7.72
CA LEU A 288 -4.26 12.05 -8.78
C LEU A 288 -4.94 11.78 -10.12
N ALA A 289 -5.46 10.57 -10.35
CA ALA A 289 -6.06 10.15 -11.62
C ALA A 289 -7.42 9.44 -11.43
N PRO A 290 -8.46 10.17 -10.94
CA PRO A 290 -9.74 9.59 -10.53
C PRO A 290 -10.71 9.27 -11.70
N GLN A 291 -10.35 9.58 -12.95
CA GLN A 291 -11.24 9.41 -14.11
C GLN A 291 -11.06 8.02 -14.75
N PRO A 292 -12.14 7.28 -15.08
CA PRO A 292 -12.03 5.94 -15.67
C PRO A 292 -11.35 5.94 -17.05
N GLN A 293 -11.41 7.04 -17.81
CA GLN A 293 -10.67 7.22 -19.06
C GLN A 293 -9.15 7.20 -18.84
N GLN A 294 -8.67 7.62 -17.67
CA GLN A 294 -7.25 7.62 -17.31
C GLN A 294 -6.78 6.24 -16.83
N PHE A 295 -7.69 5.28 -16.54
CA PHE A 295 -7.36 3.95 -16.02
C PHE A 295 -6.29 3.23 -16.84
N GLY A 296 -6.32 3.34 -18.18
CA GLY A 296 -5.28 2.77 -19.05
C GLY A 296 -3.86 3.29 -18.76
N MET A 297 -3.70 4.56 -18.37
CA MET A 297 -2.39 5.09 -17.94
C MET A 297 -1.92 4.44 -16.64
N LEU A 298 -2.82 4.17 -15.70
CA LEU A 298 -2.50 3.48 -14.45
C LEU A 298 -2.06 2.04 -14.74
N VAL A 299 -2.69 1.34 -15.69
CA VAL A 299 -2.25 0.01 -16.17
C VAL A 299 -0.79 0.03 -16.65
N PHE A 300 -0.42 1.01 -17.49
CA PHE A 300 0.95 1.14 -18.00
C PHE A 300 1.97 1.48 -16.89
N ILE A 301 1.64 2.40 -15.98
CA ILE A 301 2.53 2.78 -14.87
C ILE A 301 2.69 1.60 -13.88
N SER A 302 1.60 0.89 -13.58
CA SER A 302 1.60 -0.34 -12.77
C SER A 302 2.53 -1.39 -13.37
N MET A 303 2.49 -1.59 -14.69
CA MET A 303 3.41 -2.50 -15.39
C MET A 303 4.86 -2.06 -15.37
N LEU A 304 5.15 -0.75 -15.44
CA LEU A 304 6.51 -0.24 -15.31
C LEU A 304 7.09 -0.57 -13.91
N PHE A 305 6.33 -0.37 -12.84
CA PHE A 305 6.76 -0.72 -11.48
C PHE A 305 6.92 -2.22 -11.28
N VAL A 306 5.94 -3.04 -11.67
CA VAL A 306 6.01 -4.50 -11.51
C VAL A 306 7.17 -5.10 -12.32
N THR A 307 7.36 -4.67 -13.57
CA THR A 307 8.51 -5.14 -14.37
C THR A 307 9.85 -4.68 -13.79
N THR A 308 9.94 -3.48 -13.24
CA THR A 308 11.13 -3.00 -12.50
C THR A 308 11.42 -3.89 -11.29
N GLY A 309 10.40 -4.26 -10.51
CA GLY A 309 10.54 -5.16 -9.37
C GLY A 309 11.07 -6.55 -9.75
N HIS A 310 10.52 -7.15 -10.81
CA HIS A 310 11.02 -8.42 -11.33
C HIS A 310 12.42 -8.33 -11.96
N VAL A 311 12.77 -7.20 -12.59
CA VAL A 311 14.14 -6.96 -13.11
C VAL A 311 15.16 -6.88 -11.98
N LEU A 312 14.84 -6.23 -10.85
CA LEU A 312 15.69 -6.22 -9.65
C LEU A 312 15.88 -7.62 -9.06
N TYR A 313 14.80 -8.42 -8.98
CA TYR A 313 14.90 -9.82 -8.58
C TYR A 313 15.77 -10.64 -9.56
N PHE A 314 15.62 -10.42 -10.86
CA PHE A 314 16.40 -11.12 -11.88
C PHE A 314 17.90 -10.78 -11.82
N PHE A 315 18.27 -9.53 -11.52
CA PHE A 315 19.66 -9.16 -11.25
C PHE A 315 20.23 -9.88 -10.02
N TYR A 316 19.46 -9.98 -8.93
CA TYR A 316 19.83 -10.78 -7.75
C TYR A 316 20.01 -12.26 -8.09
N ALA A 317 19.04 -12.88 -8.78
CA ALA A 317 19.10 -14.29 -9.18
C ALA A 317 20.31 -14.59 -10.09
N ARG A 318 20.67 -13.66 -10.99
CA ARG A 318 21.89 -13.76 -11.80
C ARG A 318 23.16 -13.67 -10.94
N LYS A 319 23.22 -12.78 -9.95
CA LYS A 319 24.36 -12.68 -9.01
C LYS A 319 24.56 -14.01 -8.28
N CYS A 320 23.54 -14.55 -7.63
CA CYS A 320 23.62 -15.82 -6.90
C CYS A 320 24.03 -17.00 -7.81
N LYS A 321 23.57 -17.02 -9.06
CA LYS A 321 24.00 -18.05 -10.04
C LYS A 321 25.49 -17.95 -10.38
N ILE A 322 26.04 -16.74 -10.51
CA ILE A 322 27.47 -16.53 -10.77
C ILE A 322 28.30 -16.95 -9.54
N GLU A 323 27.88 -16.53 -8.35
CA GLU A 323 28.54 -16.85 -7.08
C GLU A 323 28.62 -18.37 -6.85
N ASN A 324 27.49 -19.08 -6.99
CA ASN A 324 27.45 -20.55 -6.93
C ASN A 324 28.28 -21.22 -8.03
N SER A 325 28.44 -20.59 -9.20
CA SER A 325 29.30 -21.13 -10.27
C SER A 325 30.78 -21.03 -9.91
N GLN A 326 31.20 -19.90 -9.32
CA GLN A 326 32.57 -19.69 -8.85
C GLN A 326 32.93 -20.63 -7.69
N VAL A 327 32.03 -20.82 -6.72
CA VAL A 327 32.21 -21.77 -5.61
C VAL A 327 32.37 -23.21 -6.13
N ASN A 328 31.57 -23.61 -7.11
CA ASN A 328 31.71 -24.93 -7.75
C ASN A 328 33.03 -25.09 -8.53
N GLU A 329 33.60 -24.02 -9.08
CA GLU A 329 34.94 -24.07 -9.68
C GLU A 329 36.06 -24.13 -8.64
N THR A 330 35.98 -23.38 -7.55
CA THR A 330 37.03 -23.40 -6.51
C THR A 330 37.05 -24.71 -5.75
N ILE A 331 35.89 -25.32 -5.46
CA ILE A 331 35.80 -26.68 -4.89
C ILE A 331 36.46 -27.70 -5.84
N LYS A 332 36.13 -27.65 -7.14
CA LYS A 332 36.75 -28.53 -8.15
C LYS A 332 38.27 -28.34 -8.21
N LYS A 333 38.77 -27.10 -8.20
CA LYS A 333 40.22 -26.81 -8.25
C LYS A 333 40.92 -27.25 -6.95
N GLY A 334 40.30 -27.05 -5.80
CA GLY A 334 40.81 -27.44 -4.48
C GLY A 334 40.86 -28.95 -4.23
N THR A 335 40.13 -29.76 -5.00
CA THR A 335 40.22 -31.24 -4.92
C THR A 335 41.38 -31.82 -5.73
N TRP A 336 42.13 -30.99 -6.49
CA TRP A 336 43.29 -31.40 -7.29
C TRP A 336 44.65 -31.05 -6.68
N THR A 337 44.74 -30.76 -5.37
CA THR A 337 46.02 -30.73 -4.66
C THR A 337 46.33 -32.12 -4.07
N PRO A 338 47.12 -32.98 -4.74
CA PRO A 338 47.63 -34.19 -4.10
C PRO A 338 48.55 -33.77 -2.93
N LEU A 339 48.36 -34.42 -1.78
CA LEU A 339 49.29 -34.31 -0.67
C LEU A 339 50.60 -35.03 -1.07
N SER A 340 51.68 -34.26 -1.15
CA SER A 340 53.05 -34.69 -1.50
C SER A 340 53.96 -34.67 -0.28
#